data_AF-A0A3S1Q754-F1
#
_entry.id   AF-A0A3S1Q754-F1
#
_cell.length_a   1.000
_cell.length_b   1.000
_cell.length_c   1.000
_cell.angle_alpha   90.00
_cell.angle_beta   90.00
_cell.angle_gamma   90.00
#
_symmetry.space_group_name_H-M   'P 1'
#
loop_
_entity.id
_entity.type
_entity.pdbx_description
1 polymer ?
#
loop_
_entity_poly.entity_id
_entity_poly.type
_entity_poly.pdbx_seq_one_letter_code
_entity_poly.pdbx_strand_id
1 'polypeptide(L)'
;MPNKMLIDASHPEETRVVVIRGNRIEEFDFESQDKKQLKGNIYLARVTRVEPSLQAAFVEYGGNRHGFLAFSEIHPDYYQIPVADRQALLRAEAQEAED
;
A
#
# COMPACT_ATOMS: atom_id res chain seq x y z
N MET A 1 -20.85 -20.59 16.87
CA MET A 1 -19.97 -19.94 17.86
C MET A 1 -19.36 -18.71 17.20
N PRO A 2 -19.26 -17.56 17.89
CA PRO A 2 -18.68 -16.36 17.31
C PRO A 2 -17.17 -16.55 17.09
N ASN A 3 -16.66 -15.98 16.01
CA ASN A 3 -15.22 -15.81 15.84
C ASN A 3 -14.73 -14.79 16.87
N LYS A 4 -13.62 -15.08 17.56
CA LYS A 4 -12.99 -14.15 18.51
C LYS A 4 -11.60 -13.79 18.02
N MET A 5 -11.20 -12.53 18.22
CA MET A 5 -9.83 -12.07 18.01
C MET A 5 -9.19 -11.86 19.39
N LEU A 6 -8.06 -12.51 19.63
CA LEU A 6 -7.25 -12.38 20.85
C LEU A 6 -5.97 -11.64 20.51
N ILE A 7 -5.64 -10.60 21.29
CA ILE A 7 -4.45 -9.77 21.10
C ILE A 7 -3.62 -9.87 22.38
N ASP A 8 -2.37 -10.33 22.25
CA ASP A 8 -1.40 -10.38 23.34
C ASP A 8 -0.26 -9.39 23.05
N ALA A 9 -0.17 -8.36 23.89
CA ALA A 9 0.86 -7.34 23.87
C ALA A 9 1.61 -7.28 25.22
N SER A 10 1.64 -8.39 25.97
CA SER A 10 2.33 -8.47 27.26
C SER A 10 3.86 -8.46 27.13
N HIS A 11 4.36 -8.86 25.96
CA HIS A 11 5.79 -8.95 25.65
C HIS A 11 6.19 -7.70 24.84
N PRO A 12 7.11 -6.85 25.32
CA PRO A 12 7.50 -5.63 24.62
C PRO A 12 8.12 -5.88 23.23
N GLU A 13 8.75 -7.03 23.04
CA GLU A 13 9.45 -7.42 21.82
C GLU A 13 8.52 -7.83 20.68
N GLU A 14 7.28 -8.23 20.99
CA GLU A 14 6.32 -8.68 19.99
C GLU A 14 4.85 -8.58 20.43
N THR A 15 3.98 -8.30 19.46
CA THR A 15 2.53 -8.36 19.63
C THR A 15 1.99 -9.53 18.83
N ARG A 16 1.16 -10.38 19.43
CA ARG A 16 0.57 -11.56 18.78
C ARG A 16 -0.93 -11.39 18.63
N VAL A 17 -1.48 -11.72 17.46
CA VAL A 17 -2.92 -11.65 17.17
C VAL A 17 -3.40 -13.00 16.67
N VAL A 18 -4.49 -13.49 17.26
CA VAL A 18 -5.07 -14.80 16.93
C VAL A 18 -6.56 -14.68 16.66
N VAL A 19 -7.02 -15.20 15.52
CA VAL A 19 -8.45 -15.38 15.24
C VAL A 19 -8.83 -16.83 15.54
N ILE A 20 -9.78 -17.02 16.46
CA ILE A 20 -10.26 -18.33 16.87
C ILE A 20 -11.73 -18.52 16.55
N ARG A 21 -12.12 -19.75 16.23
CA ARG A 21 -13.51 -20.21 16.15
C ARG A 21 -13.70 -21.36 17.15
N GLY A 22 -14.43 -21.10 18.22
CA GLY A 22 -14.55 -22.05 19.33
C GLY A 22 -13.21 -22.22 20.05
N ASN A 23 -12.59 -23.40 19.94
CA ASN A 23 -11.27 -23.72 20.51
C ASN A 23 -10.20 -24.02 19.44
N ARG A 24 -10.48 -23.64 18.18
CA ARG A 24 -9.58 -23.84 17.04
C ARG A 24 -9.04 -22.50 16.57
N ILE A 25 -7.73 -22.45 16.30
CA ILE A 25 -7.06 -21.32 15.66
C ILE A 25 -7.35 -21.38 14.16
N GLU A 26 -7.87 -20.29 13.62
CA GLU A 26 -8.08 -20.10 12.17
C GLU A 26 -6.90 -19.31 11.57
N GLU A 27 -6.48 -18.24 12.25
CA GLU A 27 -5.40 -17.36 11.81
C GLU A 27 -4.53 -16.95 13.00
N PHE A 28 -3.23 -16.83 12.75
CA PHE A 28 -2.22 -16.39 13.71
C PHE A 28 -1.27 -15.45 12.99
N ASP A 29 -1.07 -14.26 13.55
CA ASP A 29 -0.10 -13.29 13.07
C ASP A 29 0.67 -12.70 14.26
N PHE A 30 1.87 -12.18 14.03
CA PHE A 30 2.64 -11.48 15.04
C PHE A 30 3.48 -10.36 14.44
N GLU A 31 3.62 -9.27 15.20
CA GLU A 31 4.45 -8.14 14.84
C GLU A 31 5.63 -8.06 15.81
N SER A 32 6.86 -8.07 15.27
CA SER A 32 8.09 -7.93 16.04
C SER A 32 8.54 -6.47 16.06
N GLN A 33 9.06 -6.02 17.21
CA GLN A 33 9.59 -4.67 17.38
C GLN A 33 10.78 -4.36 16.45
N ASP A 34 11.61 -5.36 16.15
CA ASP A 34 12.86 -5.19 15.43
C ASP A 34 12.69 -5.04 13.91
N LYS A 35 11.56 -5.49 13.37
CA LYS A 35 11.31 -5.52 11.93
C LYS A 35 9.94 -4.98 11.59
N LYS A 36 9.86 -3.65 11.48
CA LYS A 36 8.66 -2.98 10.98
C LYS A 36 8.43 -3.33 9.51
N GLN A 37 7.29 -3.94 9.23
CA GLN A 37 6.84 -4.18 7.87
C GLN A 37 6.46 -2.84 7.22
N LEU A 38 7.14 -2.49 6.13
CA LEU A 38 6.82 -1.27 5.37
C LEU A 38 5.86 -1.55 4.20
N LYS A 39 5.65 -2.83 3.87
CA LYS A 39 4.76 -3.26 2.78
C LYS A 39 3.32 -2.94 3.15
N GLY A 40 2.62 -2.24 2.25
CA GLY A 40 1.22 -1.83 2.43
C GLY A 40 1.06 -0.45 3.06
N ASN A 41 2.15 0.18 3.51
CA ASN A 41 2.08 1.52 4.05
C ASN A 41 1.79 2.55 2.95
N ILE A 42 1.02 3.58 3.31
CA ILE A 42 0.68 4.70 2.44
C ILE A 42 1.41 5.94 2.95
N TYR A 43 2.11 6.63 2.06
CA TYR A 43 2.90 7.81 2.37
C TYR A 43 2.48 8.99 1.50
N LEU A 44 2.46 10.18 2.08
CA LEU A 44 2.58 11.41 1.30
C LEU A 44 4.05 11.60 0.92
N ALA A 45 4.36 11.47 -0.35
CA ALA A 45 5.73 11.50 -0.88
C ALA A 45 5.96 12.67 -1.83
N ARG A 46 7.22 13.02 -2.04
CA ARG A 46 7.64 14.05 -3.00
C ARG A 46 8.40 13.41 -4.16
N VAL A 47 8.07 13.77 -5.39
CA VAL A 47 8.87 13.38 -6.57
C VAL A 47 10.21 14.12 -6.53
N THR A 48 11.30 13.36 -6.54
CA THR A 48 12.67 13.91 -6.50
C THR A 48 13.28 14.07 -7.88
N ARG A 49 13.01 13.11 -8.77
CA ARG A 49 13.43 13.15 -10.17
C ARG A 49 12.55 12.27 -11.03
N VAL A 50 12.45 12.61 -12.31
CA VAL A 50 11.78 11.82 -13.35
C VAL A 50 12.85 11.24 -14.26
N GLU A 51 12.77 9.94 -14.57
CA GLU A 51 13.71 9.20 -15.39
C GLU A 51 12.99 8.67 -16.65
N PRO A 52 12.99 9.43 -17.77
CA PRO A 52 12.28 9.04 -18.97
C PRO A 52 12.74 7.71 -19.56
N SER A 53 14.04 7.42 -19.48
CA SER A 53 14.61 6.15 -19.96
C SER A 53 14.04 4.93 -19.26
N LEU A 54 13.65 5.08 -17.99
CA LEU A 54 13.04 4.02 -17.19
C LEU A 54 11.51 4.07 -17.21
N GLN A 55 10.92 5.10 -17.85
CA GLN A 55 9.49 5.40 -17.74
C GLN A 55 9.04 5.39 -16.27
N ALA A 56 9.77 6.11 -15.41
CA ALA A 56 9.54 6.07 -13.96
C ALA A 56 9.93 7.40 -13.28
N ALA A 57 9.48 7.56 -12.04
CA ALA A 57 9.86 8.64 -11.14
C ALA A 57 10.46 8.05 -9.85
N PHE A 58 11.41 8.77 -9.26
CA PHE A 58 11.91 8.45 -7.93
C PHE A 58 11.27 9.36 -6.89
N VAL A 59 10.76 8.77 -5.80
CA VAL A 59 10.01 9.48 -4.76
C VAL A 59 10.71 9.43 -3.40
N GLU A 60 10.71 10.53 -2.69
CA GLU A 60 11.12 10.62 -1.29
C GLU A 60 9.89 10.49 -0.41
N TYR A 61 9.85 9.41 0.38
CA TYR A 61 8.73 9.06 1.26
C TYR A 61 9.15 8.93 2.74
N GLY A 62 10.34 9.43 3.09
CA GLY A 62 10.92 9.36 4.45
C GLY A 62 11.70 8.07 4.76
N GLY A 63 11.90 7.19 3.77
CA GLY A 63 12.76 6.01 3.89
C GLY A 63 14.25 6.31 3.66
N ASN A 64 15.11 5.34 3.98
CA ASN A 64 16.57 5.45 3.78
C ASN A 64 17.00 5.53 2.31
N ARG A 65 16.13 5.15 1.37
CA ARG A 65 16.35 5.18 -0.08
C ARG A 65 15.11 5.75 -0.75
N HIS A 66 15.30 6.39 -1.90
CA HIS A 66 14.16 6.82 -2.71
C HIS A 66 13.37 5.61 -3.21
N GLY A 67 12.05 5.75 -3.18
CA GLY A 67 11.14 4.79 -3.80
C GLY A 67 11.20 4.90 -5.31
N PHE A 68 10.90 3.79 -5.99
CA PHE A 68 10.75 3.73 -7.43
C PHE A 68 9.26 3.67 -7.75
N LEU A 69 8.78 4.57 -8.60
CA LEU A 69 7.38 4.65 -9.03
C LEU A 69 7.34 4.57 -10.56
N ALA A 70 6.96 3.41 -11.09
CA ALA A 70 6.79 3.22 -12.53
C ALA A 70 5.63 4.06 -13.06
N PHE A 71 5.74 4.54 -14.30
CA PHE A 71 4.71 5.40 -14.91
C PHE A 71 3.35 4.70 -15.01
N SER A 72 3.32 3.39 -15.31
CA SER A 72 2.10 2.58 -15.36
C SER A 72 1.37 2.46 -14.02
N GLU A 73 2.04 2.75 -12.90
CA GLU A 73 1.48 2.68 -11.54
C GLU A 73 1.01 4.06 -11.04
N ILE A 74 1.01 5.08 -11.89
CA ILE A 74 0.57 6.43 -11.54
C ILE A 74 -0.88 6.62 -11.99
N HIS A 75 -1.76 6.82 -11.02
CA HIS A 75 -3.17 7.11 -11.31
C HIS A 75 -3.33 8.38 -12.18
N PRO A 76 -4.25 8.40 -13.18
CA PRO A 76 -4.42 9.55 -14.09
C PRO A 76 -4.70 10.89 -13.40
N ASP A 77 -5.21 10.86 -12.15
CA ASP A 77 -5.38 12.07 -11.34
C ASP A 77 -4.09 12.81 -11.02
N TYR A 78 -2.93 12.17 -11.14
CA TYR A 78 -1.64 12.83 -10.96
C TYR A 78 -1.08 13.38 -12.27
N TYR A 79 -1.73 13.16 -13.42
CA TYR A 79 -1.24 13.66 -14.70
C TYR A 79 -1.44 15.17 -14.81
N GLN A 80 -0.47 15.86 -15.39
CA GLN A 80 -0.57 17.29 -15.70
C GLN A 80 -1.14 17.48 -17.10
N ILE A 81 -2.42 17.13 -17.27
CA ILE A 81 -3.17 17.24 -18.52
C ILE A 81 -4.47 18.03 -18.32
N PRO A 82 -5.07 18.58 -19.40
CA PRO A 82 -6.39 19.20 -19.35
C PRO A 82 -7.44 18.32 -18.68
N VAL A 83 -8.39 18.95 -17.99
CA VAL A 83 -9.45 18.23 -17.25
C VAL A 83 -10.30 17.36 -18.17
N ALA A 84 -10.57 17.81 -19.40
CA ALA A 84 -11.34 17.05 -20.38
C ALA A 84 -10.63 15.72 -20.73
N ASP A 85 -9.33 15.76 -20.97
CA ASP A 85 -8.53 14.58 -21.33
C ASP A 85 -8.46 13.60 -20.16
N ARG A 86 -8.27 14.10 -18.94
CA ARG A 86 -8.28 13.28 -17.72
C ARG A 86 -9.62 12.58 -17.51
N GLN A 87 -10.74 13.29 -17.71
CA GLN A 87 -12.07 12.69 -17.58
C GLN A 87 -12.31 11.63 -18.64
N ALA A 88 -11.79 11.80 -19.86
CA ALA A 88 -11.89 10.78 -20.90
C ALA A 88 -11.13 9.51 -20.51
N LEU A 89 -9.91 9.64 -19.96
CA LEU A 89 -9.12 8.51 -19.46
C LEU A 89 -9.84 7.76 -18.33
N LEU A 90 -10.32 8.46 -17.31
CA LEU A 90 -11.02 7.84 -16.17
C LEU A 90 -12.29 7.09 -16.59
N ARG A 91 -13.02 7.61 -17.58
CA ARG A 91 -14.20 6.92 -18.12
C ARG A 91 -13.82 5.66 -18.89
N ALA A 92 -12.73 5.69 -19.65
CA ALA A 92 -12.24 4.52 -20.37
C ALA A 92 -11.79 3.42 -19.39
N GLU A 93 -11.03 3.78 -18.34
CA GLU A 93 -10.62 2.82 -17.30
C GLU A 93 -11.81 2.22 -16.54
N ALA A 94 -12.84 3.03 -16.26
CA ALA A 94 -14.06 2.53 -15.61
C ALA A 94 -14.82 1.55 -16.51
N GLN A 95 -14.88 1.80 -17.82
CA GLN A 95 -15.50 0.88 -18.78
C GLN A 95 -14.72 -0.43 -18.87
N GLU A 96 -13.39 -0.38 -18.95
CA GLU A 96 -12.54 -1.58 -18.97
C GLU A 96 -12.65 -2.42 -17.68
N ALA A 97 -12.91 -1.79 -16.53
CA ALA A 97 -13.09 -2.50 -15.27
C ALA A 97 -14.49 -3.15 -15.11
N GLU A 98 -15.46 -2.73 -15.91
CA GLU A 98 -16.82 -3.29 -15.94
C GLU A 98 -16.96 -4.50 -16.90
N ASP A 99 -16.05 -4.63 -17.87
CA ASP A 99 -15.97 -5.73 -18.85
C ASP A 99 -15.20 -6.96 -18.32
#